data_AF-A0A059TLA5-F1
#
_entry.id   AF-A0A059TLA5-F1
#
_cell.length_a   1.000
_cell.length_b   1.000
_cell.length_c   1.000
_cell.angle_alpha   90.00
_cell.angle_beta   90.00
_cell.angle_gamma   90.00
#
_symmetry.space_group_name_H-M   'P 1'
#
loop_
_entity.id
_entity.type
_entity.pdbx_description
1 polymer ?
#
loop_
_entity_poly.entity_id
_entity_poly.type
_entity_poly.pdbx_seq_one_letter_code
_entity_poly.pdbx_strand_id
1 'polypeptide(L)' 'IVGVSFHVGSGCTDPETFVQAISDARCVFDMGAELGFHMYLL' A
#
# COMPACT_ATOMS: atom_id res chain seq x y z
N ILE A 1 -11.58 -8.61 -0.55
CA ILE A 1 -10.63 -7.54 -0.91
C ILE A 1 -9.45 -8.21 -1.63
N VAL A 2 -8.91 -7.61 -2.70
CA VAL A 2 -7.81 -8.21 -3.50
C VAL A 2 -6.50 -7.43 -3.44
N GLY A 3 -6.50 -6.22 -2.87
CA GLY A 3 -5.37 -5.32 -2.98
C GLY A 3 -5.59 -3.95 -2.37
N VAL A 4 -4.58 -3.09 -2.52
CA VAL A 4 -4.55 -1.68 -2.08
C VAL A 4 -3.97 -0.86 -3.23
N SER A 5 -4.38 0.40 -3.38
CA SER A 5 -3.79 1.34 -4.33
C SER A 5 -3.48 2.65 -3.64
N PHE A 6 -2.42 3.34 -4.07
CA PHE A 6 -2.09 4.68 -3.57
C PHE A 6 -1.72 5.64 -4.71
N HIS A 7 -1.85 6.93 -4.44
CA HIS A 7 -1.42 8.00 -5.35
C HIS A 7 -0.71 9.09 -4.54
N VAL A 8 0.58 9.29 -4.82
CA VAL A 8 1.43 10.24 -4.11
C VAL A 8 1.22 11.70 -4.58
N GLY A 9 0.61 11.90 -5.76
CA GLY A 9 0.43 13.22 -6.37
C GLY A 9 1.54 13.57 -7.36
N SER A 10 1.17 14.20 -8.47
CA SER A 10 2.10 14.55 -9.56
C SER A 10 3.12 15.63 -9.20
N GLY A 11 2.87 16.39 -8.13
CA GLY A 11 3.76 17.46 -7.64
C GLY A 11 4.70 17.02 -6.52
N CYS A 12 4.80 15.73 -6.23
CA CYS A 12 5.66 15.23 -5.16
C CYS A 12 7.13 15.46 -5.50
N THR A 13 7.85 16.12 -4.58
CA THR A 13 9.29 16.38 -4.70
C THR A 13 10.13 15.49 -3.80
N ASP A 14 9.49 14.64 -2.99
CA ASP A 14 10.16 13.76 -2.03
C ASP A 14 9.93 12.28 -2.36
N PRO A 15 10.94 11.57 -2.89
CA PRO A 15 10.80 10.17 -3.27
C PRO A 15 10.53 9.25 -2.08
N GLU A 16 10.88 9.63 -0.84
CA GLU A 16 10.60 8.83 0.36
C GLU A 16 9.09 8.67 0.61
N THR A 17 8.27 9.57 0.05
CA THR A 17 6.80 9.43 0.12
C THR A 17 6.30 8.16 -0.57
N PHE A 18 6.96 7.73 -1.67
CA PHE A 18 6.63 6.44 -2.31
C PHE A 18 7.06 5.25 -1.44
N VAL A 19 8.23 5.34 -0.80
CA VAL A 19 8.73 4.30 0.11
C VAL A 19 7.76 4.11 1.27
N GLN A 20 7.30 5.21 1.88
CA GLN A 20 6.31 5.18 2.94
C GLN A 20 4.99 4.57 2.45
N ALA A 21 4.47 4.99 1.29
CA ALA A 21 3.21 4.47 0.76
C ALA A 21 3.25 2.94 0.49
N ILE A 22 4.38 2.43 0.02
CA ILE A 22 4.59 0.99 -0.18
C ILE A 22 4.65 0.25 1.18
N SER A 23 5.36 0.82 2.16
CA SER A 23 5.43 0.28 3.52
C SER A 23 4.04 0.22 4.18
N ASP A 24 3.26 1.29 4.04
CA ASP A 24 1.90 1.36 4.55
C ASP A 24 0.98 0.34 3.85
N ALA A 25 1.12 0.18 2.52
CA ALA A 25 0.38 -0.84 1.78
C ALA A 25 0.71 -2.27 2.28
N ARG A 26 1.97 -2.57 2.61
CA ARG A 26 2.35 -3.86 3.23
C ARG A 26 1.64 -4.07 4.56
N CYS A 27 1.58 -3.05 5.42
CA CYS A 27 0.85 -3.12 6.69
C CYS A 27 -0.63 -3.45 6.47
N VAL A 28 -1.27 -2.86 5.45
CA VAL A 28 -2.66 -3.17 5.09
C VAL A 28 -2.81 -4.60 4.54
N PHE A 29 -1.83 -5.10 3.79
CA PHE A 29 -1.80 -6.51 3.37
C PHE A 29 -1.71 -7.46 4.55
N ASP A 30 -0.92 -7.13 5.57
CA ASP A 30 -0.80 -7.93 6.80
C ASP A 30 -2.13 -7.95 7.57
N MET A 31 -2.76 -6.79 7.77
CA MET A 31 -4.10 -6.71 8.36
C MET A 31 -5.14 -7.49 7.53
N GLY A 32 -5.03 -7.44 6.20
CA GLY A 32 -5.85 -8.23 5.30
C GLY A 32 -5.69 -9.73 5.52
N ALA A 33 -4.46 -10.20 5.66
CA ALA A 33 -4.14 -11.60 5.91
C ALA A 33 -4.68 -12.09 7.27
N GLU A 34 -4.58 -11.27 8.33
CA GLU A 34 -5.15 -11.57 9.65
C GLU A 34 -6.68 -11.76 9.60
N LEU A 35 -7.35 -11.05 8.70
CA LEU A 35 -8.80 -11.17 8.47
C LEU A 35 -9.16 -12.27 7.45
N GLY A 36 -8.19 -13.02 6.94
CA GLY A 36 -8.40 -14.11 5.97
C GLY A 36 -8.51 -13.66 4.51
N PHE A 37 -8.11 -12.43 4.16
CA PHE A 37 -8.06 -11.98 2.78
C PHE A 37 -6.75 -12.37 2.09
N HIS A 38 -6.86 -12.92 0.88
CA HIS A 38 -5.72 -13.16 -0.01
C HIS A 38 -5.55 -11.98 -0.97
N MET A 39 -4.79 -10.96 -0.54
CA MET A 39 -4.46 -9.80 -1.36
C MET A 39 -3.23 -10.10 -2.25
N TYR A 40 -3.29 -9.70 -3.52
CA TYR A 40 -2.24 -9.94 -4.52
C TYR A 40 -2.02 -8.77 -5.50
N LEU A 41 -2.82 -7.70 -5.40
CA LEU A 41 -2.76 -6.55 -6.29
C LEU A 41 -2.34 -5.29 -5.52
N LEU A 42 -1.30 -4.61 -6.01
CA LEU A 42 -0.82 -3.31 -5.52
C LEU A 42 -0.88 -2.29 -6.66
#